data_AF-A0A450U278-F1
#
_entry.id   AF-A0A450U278-F1
#
_cell.length_a   1.000
_cell.length_b   1.000
_cell.length_c   1.000
_cell.angle_alpha   90.00
_cell.angle_beta   90.00
_cell.angle_gamma   90.00
#
_symmetry.space_group_name_H-M   'P 1'
#
loop_
_entity.id
_entity.type
_entity.pdbx_description
1 polymer ?
#
loop_
_entity_poly.entity_id
_entity_poly.type
_entity_poly.pdbx_seq_one_letter_code
_entity_poly.pdbx_strand_id
1 'polypeptide(L)'
;MEKGHAAACDHCGWRPGSAPENPLYLAPGTDLGENYRIGRVLGHGGLGVTYLAWDNQLATRAAIKEFLPENMAGRHPGTGALTVHTGQEQNFRHALDRFLKEARILARFDQHPGIVSVKQFFQANATGYMVMEFIAGQTLRQYLAAHGDRLPWRQAWTLLAPVMDTLGEIHKADLLHRDIAPDNIYLNPAIKMNSCE
;
A
#
# COMPACT_ATOMS: atom_id res chain seq x y z
N MET A 1 10.56 -31.47 -22.71
CA MET A 1 9.72 -31.37 -21.50
C MET A 1 9.15 -29.96 -21.48
N GLU A 2 7.83 -29.85 -21.57
CA GLU A 2 7.09 -28.62 -21.87
C GLU A 2 7.34 -27.53 -20.83
N LYS A 3 7.64 -26.31 -21.31
CA LYS A 3 7.59 -25.09 -20.50
C LYS A 3 6.13 -24.86 -20.14
N GLY A 4 5.74 -25.16 -18.90
CA GLY A 4 4.43 -24.80 -18.37
C GLY A 4 4.23 -23.30 -18.50
N HIS A 5 3.27 -22.88 -19.33
CA HIS A 5 2.84 -21.49 -19.36
C HIS A 5 2.26 -21.15 -18.00
N ALA A 6 2.91 -20.26 -17.25
CA ALA A 6 2.38 -19.80 -15.98
C ALA A 6 1.01 -19.15 -16.23
N ALA A 7 -0.05 -19.69 -15.61
CA ALA A 7 -1.41 -19.21 -15.77
C ALA A 7 -1.59 -17.84 -15.09
N ALA A 8 -2.44 -16.97 -15.64
CA ALA A 8 -2.80 -15.69 -15.03
C ALA A 8 -3.24 -15.89 -13.56
N CYS A 9 -2.82 -14.99 -12.67
CA CYS A 9 -3.23 -15.04 -11.28
C CYS A 9 -4.51 -14.24 -11.08
N ASP A 10 -5.62 -14.95 -10.89
CA ASP A 10 -6.93 -14.33 -10.63
C ASP A 10 -6.98 -13.53 -9.32
N HIS A 11 -6.00 -13.70 -8.43
CA HIS A 11 -5.98 -13.08 -7.11
C HIS A 11 -5.18 -11.79 -7.02
N CYS A 12 -4.07 -11.67 -7.76
CA CYS A 12 -3.27 -10.43 -7.80
C CYS A 12 -3.44 -9.63 -9.10
N GLY A 13 -4.20 -10.17 -10.07
CA GLY A 13 -4.48 -9.52 -11.36
C GLY A 13 -3.33 -9.62 -12.36
N TRP A 14 -2.28 -10.41 -12.05
CA TRP A 14 -1.18 -10.66 -12.96
C TRP A 14 -1.61 -11.50 -14.16
N ARG A 15 -1.16 -11.13 -15.36
CA ARG A 15 -1.28 -11.94 -16.57
C ARG A 15 0.11 -12.14 -17.22
N PRO A 16 0.36 -13.27 -17.88
CA PRO A 16 1.61 -13.47 -18.63
C PRO A 16 1.83 -12.35 -19.65
N GLY A 17 3.00 -11.72 -19.59
CA GLY A 17 3.36 -10.60 -20.47
C GLY A 17 2.85 -9.22 -20.03
N SER A 18 2.24 -9.09 -18.84
CA SER A 18 1.90 -7.78 -18.27
C SER A 18 3.16 -6.93 -18.04
N ALA A 19 3.22 -5.78 -18.71
CA ALA A 19 4.24 -4.76 -18.45
C ALA A 19 3.91 -3.96 -17.16
N PRO A 20 4.91 -3.39 -16.48
CA PRO A 20 4.65 -2.47 -15.38
C PRO A 20 3.95 -1.20 -15.89
N GLU A 21 3.07 -0.63 -15.07
CA GLU A 21 2.36 0.62 -15.39
C GLU A 21 3.31 1.83 -15.52
N ASN A 22 4.46 1.77 -14.85
CA ASN A 22 5.55 2.74 -14.94
C ASN A 22 6.89 1.97 -14.97
N PRO A 23 7.86 2.34 -15.82
CA PRO A 23 9.18 1.68 -15.85
C PRO A 23 9.93 1.63 -14.51
N LEU A 24 9.58 2.51 -13.57
CA LEU A 24 10.15 2.52 -12.22
C LEU A 24 9.52 1.48 -11.29
N TYR A 25 8.40 0.87 -11.65
CA TYR A 25 7.68 -0.07 -10.79
C TYR A 25 8.09 -1.50 -11.05
N LEU A 26 7.95 -2.36 -10.04
CA LEU A 26 8.11 -3.80 -10.21
C LEU A 26 7.09 -4.30 -11.25
N ALA A 27 7.56 -5.19 -12.13
CA ALA A 27 6.69 -5.82 -13.10
C ALA A 27 5.71 -6.76 -12.40
N PRO A 28 4.42 -6.77 -12.79
CA PRO A 28 3.51 -7.81 -12.35
C PRO A 28 4.11 -9.20 -12.63
N GLY A 29 4.00 -10.10 -11.65
CA GLY A 29 4.60 -11.44 -11.67
C GLY A 29 5.99 -11.52 -11.04
N THR A 30 6.60 -10.38 -10.66
CA THR A 30 7.87 -10.38 -9.91
C THR A 30 7.70 -11.12 -8.59
N ASP A 31 8.58 -12.07 -8.31
CA ASP A 31 8.66 -12.70 -7.00
C ASP A 31 9.54 -11.85 -6.07
N LEU A 32 8.94 -11.34 -5.00
CA LEU A 32 9.60 -10.54 -3.98
C LEU A 32 9.98 -11.44 -2.81
N GLY A 33 11.24 -11.90 -2.82
CA GLY A 33 11.69 -12.98 -1.94
C GLY A 33 11.02 -14.30 -2.31
N GLU A 34 10.83 -15.18 -1.33
CA GLU A 34 10.16 -16.48 -1.54
C GLU A 34 8.64 -16.43 -1.32
N ASN A 35 8.14 -15.33 -0.76
CA ASN A 35 6.82 -15.32 -0.14
C ASN A 35 5.77 -14.59 -0.97
N TYR A 36 6.14 -13.56 -1.75
CA TYR A 36 5.16 -12.69 -2.38
C TYR A 36 5.31 -12.62 -3.89
N ARG A 37 4.20 -12.74 -4.61
CA ARG A 37 4.13 -12.45 -6.05
C ARG A 37 3.43 -11.12 -6.28
N ILE A 38 4.15 -10.16 -6.88
CA ILE A 38 3.64 -8.83 -7.19
C ILE A 38 2.57 -8.91 -8.27
N GLY A 39 1.47 -8.17 -8.10
CA GLY A 39 0.37 -8.02 -9.04
C GLY A 39 0.29 -6.60 -9.58
N ARG A 40 -0.94 -6.09 -9.74
CA ARG A 40 -1.20 -4.72 -10.22
C ARG A 40 -0.87 -3.64 -9.18
N VAL A 41 -0.73 -2.40 -9.64
CA VAL A 41 -0.59 -1.24 -8.75
C VAL A 41 -1.94 -0.92 -8.10
N LEU A 42 -1.91 -0.59 -6.81
CA LEU A 42 -3.06 -0.10 -6.04
C LEU A 42 -3.05 1.42 -5.92
N GLY A 43 -1.85 2.01 -5.87
CA GLY A 43 -1.65 3.45 -5.83
C GLY A 43 -0.17 3.82 -5.75
N HIS A 44 0.14 5.08 -5.98
CA HIS A 44 1.49 5.62 -5.86
C HIS A 44 1.43 7.03 -5.22
N GLY A 45 2.54 7.47 -4.64
CA GLY A 45 2.66 8.77 -4.01
C GLY A 45 4.13 9.14 -3.76
N GLY A 46 4.37 10.30 -3.13
CA GLY A 46 5.74 10.85 -3.01
C GLY A 46 6.74 9.97 -2.25
N LEU A 47 6.27 8.98 -1.47
CA LEU A 47 7.11 8.06 -0.70
C LEU A 47 7.24 6.66 -1.34
N GLY A 48 6.59 6.42 -2.48
CA GLY A 48 6.69 5.16 -3.21
C GLY A 48 5.38 4.66 -3.80
N VAL A 49 5.31 3.35 -4.00
CA VAL A 49 4.26 2.68 -4.77
C VAL A 49 3.73 1.48 -3.99
N THR A 50 2.41 1.28 -4.05
CA THR A 50 1.72 0.18 -3.35
C THR A 50 1.17 -0.80 -4.37
N TYR A 51 1.53 -2.07 -4.21
CA TYR A 51 1.13 -3.18 -5.06
C TYR A 51 0.10 -4.06 -4.37
N LEU A 52 -0.82 -4.63 -5.16
CA LEU A 52 -1.50 -5.85 -4.76
C LEU A 52 -0.50 -6.99 -4.92
N ALA A 53 -0.38 -7.85 -3.92
CA ALA A 53 0.46 -9.03 -3.98
C ALA A 53 -0.30 -10.27 -3.51
N TRP A 54 0.16 -11.43 -3.98
CA TRP A 54 -0.26 -12.72 -3.47
C TRP A 54 0.82 -13.27 -2.55
N ASP A 55 0.45 -13.63 -1.32
CA ASP A 55 1.28 -14.39 -0.41
C ASP A 55 1.20 -15.88 -0.79
N ASN A 56 2.29 -16.41 -1.35
CA ASN A 56 2.40 -17.79 -1.81
C ASN A 56 2.35 -18.80 -0.67
N GLN A 57 2.74 -18.42 0.55
CA GLN A 57 2.77 -19.33 1.71
C GLN A 57 1.42 -19.39 2.41
N LEU A 58 0.81 -18.21 2.65
CA LEU A 58 -0.48 -18.12 3.34
C LEU A 58 -1.67 -18.25 2.39
N ALA A 59 -1.44 -18.22 1.07
CA ALA A 59 -2.49 -18.21 0.05
C ALA A 59 -3.51 -17.07 0.29
N THR A 60 -3.01 -15.86 0.58
CA THR A 60 -3.85 -14.67 0.82
C THR A 60 -3.35 -13.45 0.05
N ARG A 61 -4.22 -12.44 -0.10
CA ARG A 61 -3.84 -11.14 -0.67
C ARG A 61 -3.14 -10.27 0.37
N ALA A 62 -2.18 -9.48 -0.10
CA ALA A 62 -1.49 -8.46 0.68
C ALA A 62 -1.38 -7.16 -0.12
N ALA A 63 -1.29 -6.03 0.58
CA ALA A 63 -0.86 -4.77 -0.02
C ALA A 63 0.61 -4.54 0.36
N ILE A 64 1.49 -4.37 -0.63
CA ILE A 64 2.93 -4.16 -0.39
C ILE A 64 3.31 -2.77 -0.86
N LYS A 65 3.71 -1.91 0.08
CA LYS A 65 4.25 -0.58 -0.22
C LYS A 65 5.76 -0.68 -0.33
N GLU A 66 6.28 -0.44 -1.53
CA GLU A 66 7.71 -0.28 -1.80
C GLU A 66 8.10 1.18 -1.57
N PHE A 67 9.19 1.39 -0.83
CA PHE A 67 9.81 2.71 -0.72
C PHE A 67 10.51 3.07 -2.03
N LEU A 68 9.95 4.03 -2.77
CA LEU A 68 10.48 4.45 -4.06
C LEU A 68 10.22 5.95 -4.25
N PRO A 69 10.95 6.82 -3.53
CA PRO A 69 10.90 8.25 -3.77
C PRO A 69 11.51 8.57 -5.16
N GLU A 70 10.67 8.82 -6.16
CA GLU A 70 11.08 8.99 -7.57
C GLU A 70 12.09 10.14 -7.78
N ASN A 71 12.06 11.16 -6.89
CA ASN A 71 13.00 12.27 -6.89
C ASN A 71 14.38 11.94 -6.28
N MET A 72 14.54 10.78 -5.66
CA MET A 72 15.79 10.32 -5.05
C MET A 72 16.29 8.99 -5.62
N ALA A 73 15.42 8.19 -6.22
CA ALA A 73 15.77 6.90 -6.78
C ALA A 73 14.99 6.60 -8.06
N GLY A 74 15.57 5.74 -8.89
CA GLY A 74 14.92 5.16 -10.06
C GLY A 74 15.28 3.69 -10.20
N ARG A 75 15.00 3.12 -11.37
CA ARG A 75 15.45 1.77 -11.73
C ARG A 75 16.35 1.82 -12.95
N HIS A 76 17.43 1.04 -12.92
CA HIS A 76 18.33 0.91 -14.06
C HIS A 76 17.60 0.23 -15.23
N PRO A 77 17.61 0.83 -16.44
CA PRO A 77 17.04 0.21 -17.62
C PRO A 77 17.67 -1.16 -17.90
N GLY A 78 16.86 -2.20 -18.06
CA GLY A 78 17.31 -3.55 -18.40
C GLY A 78 17.53 -4.50 -17.20
N THR A 79 18.12 -4.05 -16.10
CA THR A 79 18.28 -4.89 -14.89
C THR A 79 17.12 -4.76 -13.92
N GLY A 80 16.39 -3.63 -13.94
CA GLY A 80 15.34 -3.33 -12.98
C GLY A 80 15.84 -3.07 -11.56
N ALA A 81 17.16 -3.03 -11.36
CA ALA A 81 17.77 -2.76 -10.06
C ALA A 81 17.49 -1.32 -9.64
N LEU A 82 17.12 -1.12 -8.37
CA LEU A 82 16.90 0.21 -7.82
C LEU A 82 18.25 0.94 -7.68
N THR A 83 18.30 2.17 -8.16
CA THR A 83 19.48 3.03 -8.13
C THR A 83 19.12 4.36 -7.50
N VAL A 84 19.88 4.76 -6.49
CA VAL A 84 19.76 6.09 -5.88
C VAL A 84 20.45 7.12 -6.77
N HIS A 85 19.80 8.25 -7.01
CA HIS A 85 20.36 9.35 -7.80
C HIS A 85 21.59 9.93 -7.10
N THR A 86 22.60 10.28 -7.88
CA THR A 86 23.88 10.80 -7.37
C THR A 86 23.65 11.98 -6.41
N GLY A 87 24.22 11.89 -5.21
CA GLY A 87 24.11 12.93 -4.18
C GLY A 87 22.86 12.85 -3.31
N GLN A 88 21.99 11.86 -3.52
CA GLN A 88 20.80 11.61 -2.69
C GLN A 88 21.00 10.48 -1.68
N GLU A 89 22.17 9.85 -1.58
CA GLU A 89 22.41 8.64 -0.80
C GLU A 89 22.14 8.82 0.69
N GLN A 90 22.46 9.99 1.25
CA GLN A 90 22.15 10.28 2.66
C GLN A 90 20.66 10.59 2.87
N ASN A 91 20.05 11.37 1.97
CA ASN A 91 18.63 11.72 2.03
C ASN A 91 17.75 10.48 1.88
N PHE A 92 18.10 9.59 0.95
CA PHE A 92 17.45 8.31 0.72
C PHE A 92 17.50 7.44 1.97
N ARG A 93 18.68 7.26 2.58
CA ARG A 93 18.84 6.50 3.83
C ARG A 93 17.99 7.10 4.97
N HIS A 94 18.04 8.41 5.17
CA HIS A 94 17.24 9.07 6.20
C HIS A 94 15.72 8.91 5.95
N ALA A 95 15.27 8.97 4.70
CA ALA A 95 13.87 8.79 4.35
C ALA A 95 13.43 7.33 4.49
N LEU A 96 14.29 6.36 4.15
CA LEU A 96 14.06 4.93 4.39
C LEU A 96 13.95 4.62 5.89
N ASP A 97 14.78 5.25 6.73
CA ASP A 97 14.67 5.12 8.20
C ASP A 97 13.33 5.66 8.72
N ARG A 98 12.81 6.75 8.13
CA ARG A 98 11.47 7.27 8.47
C ARG A 98 10.38 6.31 8.03
N PHE A 99 10.52 5.68 6.86
CA PHE A 99 9.57 4.67 6.39
C PHE A 99 9.53 3.43 7.30
N LEU A 100 10.69 2.98 7.81
CA LEU A 100 10.74 1.93 8.84
C LEU A 100 10.09 2.38 10.16
N LYS A 101 10.28 3.63 10.57
CA LYS A 101 9.60 4.18 11.75
C LYS A 101 8.08 4.23 11.58
N GLU A 102 7.58 4.59 10.40
CA GLU A 102 6.15 4.54 10.06
C GLU A 102 5.59 3.13 10.21
N ALA A 103 6.28 2.12 9.66
CA ALA A 103 5.89 0.71 9.80
C ALA A 103 5.80 0.28 11.28
N ARG A 104 6.80 0.68 12.09
CA ARG A 104 6.81 0.39 13.54
C ARG A 104 5.68 1.09 14.29
N ILE A 105 5.31 2.30 13.89
CA ILE A 105 4.19 3.02 14.48
C ILE A 105 2.88 2.27 14.17
N LEU A 106 2.64 1.91 12.91
CA LEU A 106 1.44 1.18 12.51
C LEU A 106 1.34 -0.18 13.21
N ALA A 107 2.46 -0.88 13.39
CA ALA A 107 2.49 -2.15 14.11
C ALA A 107 2.06 -2.05 15.59
N ARG A 108 2.05 -0.85 16.20
CA ARG A 108 1.51 -0.65 17.55
C ARG A 108 -0.03 -0.73 17.62
N PHE A 109 -0.68 -0.61 16.48
CA PHE A 109 -2.14 -0.63 16.33
C PHE A 109 -2.62 -1.90 15.63
N ASP A 110 -1.87 -3.00 15.75
CA ASP A 110 -2.27 -4.29 15.18
C ASP A 110 -3.69 -4.65 15.61
N GLN A 111 -4.50 -5.11 14.65
CA GLN A 111 -5.92 -5.46 14.82
C GLN A 111 -6.86 -4.30 15.21
N HIS A 112 -6.41 -3.04 15.19
CA HIS A 112 -7.32 -1.90 15.41
C HIS A 112 -8.25 -1.72 14.19
N PRO A 113 -9.59 -1.68 14.36
CA PRO A 113 -10.54 -1.75 13.23
C PRO A 113 -10.47 -0.56 12.26
N GLY A 114 -9.96 0.59 12.72
CA GLY A 114 -9.79 1.79 11.91
C GLY A 114 -8.40 2.00 11.31
N ILE A 115 -7.43 1.11 11.59
CA ILE A 115 -6.02 1.27 11.15
C ILE A 115 -5.60 0.01 10.41
N VAL A 116 -4.99 0.18 9.23
CA VAL A 116 -4.49 -0.97 8.46
C VAL A 116 -3.39 -1.70 9.23
N SER A 117 -3.51 -3.02 9.31
CA SER A 117 -2.53 -3.85 10.02
C SER A 117 -1.28 -4.06 9.15
N VAL A 118 -0.10 -3.81 9.73
CA VAL A 118 1.20 -4.13 9.13
C VAL A 118 1.59 -5.54 9.54
N LYS A 119 1.77 -6.42 8.55
CA LYS A 119 2.20 -7.81 8.76
C LYS A 119 3.71 -7.91 8.95
N GLN A 120 4.47 -7.19 8.12
CA GLN A 120 5.92 -7.29 8.09
C GLN A 120 6.54 -6.06 7.45
N PHE A 121 7.76 -5.72 7.88
CA PHE A 121 8.65 -4.85 7.13
C PHE A 121 9.95 -5.61 6.82
N PHE A 122 10.48 -5.47 5.61
CA PHE A 122 11.79 -6.01 5.26
C PHE A 122 12.51 -5.13 4.25
N GLN A 123 13.83 -5.29 4.17
CA GLN A 123 14.66 -4.65 3.14
C GLN A 123 15.12 -5.68 2.13
N ALA A 124 14.98 -5.36 0.85
CA ALA A 124 15.46 -6.14 -0.29
C ALA A 124 15.66 -5.20 -1.47
N ASN A 125 16.34 -5.63 -2.53
CA ASN A 125 16.49 -4.84 -3.77
C ASN A 125 16.96 -3.38 -3.53
N ALA A 126 17.83 -3.18 -2.54
CA ALA A 126 18.32 -1.86 -2.10
C ALA A 126 17.24 -0.87 -1.60
N THR A 127 16.06 -1.34 -1.20
CA THR A 127 14.98 -0.53 -0.61
C THR A 127 14.21 -1.26 0.49
N GLY A 128 13.18 -0.62 1.05
CA GLY A 128 12.27 -1.17 2.05
C GLY A 128 10.90 -1.51 1.49
N TYR A 129 10.30 -2.56 2.04
CA TYR A 129 8.95 -3.03 1.72
C TYR A 129 8.13 -3.16 3.01
N MET A 130 6.94 -2.57 3.01
CA MET A 130 5.96 -2.71 4.07
C MET A 130 4.80 -3.56 3.58
N VAL A 131 4.63 -4.74 4.17
CA VAL A 131 3.52 -5.67 3.88
C VAL A 131 2.37 -5.37 4.82
N MET A 132 1.21 -5.12 4.24
CA MET A 132 0.00 -4.71 4.94
C MET A 132 -1.16 -5.64 4.57
N GLU A 133 -2.19 -5.64 5.42
CA GLU A 133 -3.49 -6.19 5.04
C GLU A 133 -4.01 -5.55 3.75
N PHE A 134 -4.53 -6.37 2.84
CA PHE A 134 -5.23 -5.89 1.67
C PHE A 134 -6.71 -5.64 1.98
N ILE A 135 -7.14 -4.38 1.91
CA ILE A 135 -8.55 -4.01 2.05
C ILE A 135 -9.27 -4.14 0.70
N ALA A 136 -10.20 -5.09 0.60
CA ALA A 136 -11.02 -5.33 -0.58
C ALA A 136 -12.16 -4.30 -0.72
N GLY A 137 -11.79 -3.02 -0.74
CA GLY A 137 -12.68 -1.88 -0.84
C GLY A 137 -12.13 -0.82 -1.78
N GLN A 138 -12.55 0.42 -1.57
CA GLN A 138 -12.09 1.58 -2.35
C GLN A 138 -11.70 2.72 -1.42
N THR A 139 -10.87 3.63 -1.90
CA THR A 139 -10.54 4.85 -1.16
C THR A 139 -11.75 5.78 -1.08
N LEU A 140 -11.80 6.66 -0.08
CA LEU A 140 -12.80 7.72 -0.01
C LEU A 140 -12.71 8.63 -1.24
N ARG A 141 -11.50 8.84 -1.80
CA ARG A 141 -11.32 9.53 -3.09
C ARG A 141 -12.13 8.88 -4.22
N GLN A 142 -11.96 7.58 -4.41
CA GLN A 142 -12.67 6.81 -5.43
C GLN A 142 -14.18 6.83 -5.21
N TYR A 143 -14.60 6.70 -3.94
CA TYR A 143 -15.99 6.80 -3.55
C TYR A 143 -16.59 8.16 -3.94
N LEU A 144 -15.92 9.27 -3.59
CA LEU A 144 -16.37 10.62 -3.91
C LEU A 144 -16.50 10.83 -5.42
N ALA A 145 -15.49 10.40 -6.20
CA ALA A 145 -15.52 10.51 -7.66
C ALA A 145 -16.72 9.76 -8.27
N ALA A 146 -17.06 8.59 -7.74
CA ALA A 146 -18.22 7.82 -8.18
C ALA A 146 -19.59 8.44 -7.77
N HIS A 147 -19.61 9.36 -6.80
CA HIS A 147 -20.82 9.99 -6.25
C HIS A 147 -20.88 11.50 -6.53
N GLY A 148 -20.15 11.99 -7.55
CA GLY A 148 -20.22 13.39 -8.00
C GLY A 148 -19.47 14.38 -7.11
N ASP A 149 -18.43 13.93 -6.40
CA ASP A 149 -17.52 14.72 -5.55
C ASP A 149 -18.19 15.51 -4.41
N ARG A 150 -19.47 15.25 -4.15
CA ARG A 150 -20.26 15.90 -3.10
C ARG A 150 -21.11 14.86 -2.39
N LEU A 151 -21.11 14.92 -1.07
CA LEU A 151 -21.96 14.07 -0.24
C LEU A 151 -22.92 14.92 0.59
N PRO A 152 -24.17 14.49 0.78
CA PRO A 152 -25.01 14.99 1.85
C PRO A 152 -24.30 14.89 3.19
N TRP A 153 -24.48 15.88 4.06
CA TRP A 153 -23.76 15.96 5.34
C TRP A 153 -23.93 14.71 6.22
N ARG A 154 -25.11 14.07 6.19
CA ARG A 154 -25.38 12.83 6.95
C ARG A 154 -24.47 11.70 6.49
N GLN A 155 -24.31 11.55 5.18
CA GLN A 155 -23.46 10.52 4.60
C GLN A 155 -21.98 10.81 4.89
N ALA A 156 -21.56 12.07 4.77
CA ALA A 156 -20.21 12.49 5.16
C ALA A 156 -19.91 12.21 6.64
N TRP A 157 -20.86 12.51 7.54
CA TRP A 157 -20.73 12.23 8.97
C TRP A 157 -20.58 10.73 9.23
N THR A 158 -21.45 9.91 8.62
CA THR A 158 -21.41 8.46 8.74
C THR A 158 -20.05 7.89 8.31
N LEU A 159 -19.43 8.43 7.25
CA LEU A 159 -18.09 8.01 6.81
C LEU A 159 -16.95 8.54 7.70
N LEU A 160 -17.04 9.78 8.20
CA LEU A 160 -15.94 10.44 8.91
C LEU A 160 -15.95 10.21 10.43
N ALA A 161 -17.08 9.89 11.04
CA ALA A 161 -17.15 9.63 12.48
C ALA A 161 -16.18 8.51 12.94
N PRO A 162 -16.14 7.32 12.29
CA PRO A 162 -15.17 6.29 12.62
C PRO A 162 -13.71 6.71 12.42
N VAL A 163 -13.46 7.59 11.43
CA VAL A 163 -12.12 8.15 11.18
C VAL A 163 -11.70 9.06 12.34
N MET A 164 -12.62 9.88 12.86
CA MET A 164 -12.37 10.73 14.02
C MET A 164 -12.12 9.91 15.29
N ASP A 165 -12.86 8.83 15.52
CA ASP A 165 -12.62 7.91 16.64
C ASP A 165 -11.23 7.30 16.56
N THR A 166 -10.84 6.85 15.36
CA THR A 166 -9.51 6.30 15.09
C THR A 166 -8.39 7.31 15.33
N LEU A 167 -8.58 8.56 14.90
CA LEU A 167 -7.64 9.65 15.17
C LEU A 167 -7.51 9.93 16.66
N GLY A 168 -8.62 9.82 17.41
CA GLY A 168 -8.61 9.90 18.87
C GLY A 168 -7.67 8.88 19.51
N GLU A 169 -7.71 7.62 19.07
CA GLU A 169 -6.80 6.56 19.55
C GLU A 169 -5.34 6.81 19.16
N ILE A 170 -5.09 7.31 17.93
CA ILE A 170 -3.74 7.72 17.50
C ILE A 170 -3.20 8.84 18.40
N HIS A 171 -4.00 9.86 18.70
CA HIS A 171 -3.59 10.99 19.52
C HIS A 171 -3.34 10.59 20.98
N LYS A 172 -4.11 9.65 21.55
CA LYS A 172 -3.86 9.10 22.90
C LYS A 172 -2.49 8.42 23.01
N ALA A 173 -1.95 7.93 21.90
CA ALA A 173 -0.62 7.35 21.82
C ALA A 173 0.51 8.38 21.57
N ASP A 174 0.21 9.69 21.66
CA ASP A 174 1.09 10.82 21.37
C ASP A 174 1.65 10.81 19.93
N LEU A 175 0.81 10.36 19.00
CA LEU A 175 1.12 10.27 17.58
C LEU A 175 0.20 11.20 16.80
N LEU A 176 0.69 11.67 15.65
CA LEU A 176 -0.10 12.41 14.67
C LEU A 176 -0.04 11.66 13.34
N HIS A 177 -1.17 11.49 12.66
CA HIS A 177 -1.19 10.83 11.36
C HIS A 177 -0.49 11.64 10.27
N ARG A 178 -0.66 12.98 10.27
CA ARG A 178 0.01 13.96 9.37
C ARG A 178 -0.28 13.85 7.86
N ASP A 179 -1.10 12.90 7.43
CA ASP A 179 -1.42 12.67 6.02
C ASP A 179 -2.86 12.19 5.84
N ILE A 180 -3.80 12.83 6.55
CA ILE A 180 -5.22 12.53 6.43
C ILE A 180 -5.74 13.19 5.16
N ALA A 181 -6.04 12.36 4.17
CA ALA A 181 -6.63 12.74 2.90
C ALA A 181 -7.59 11.63 2.42
N PRO A 182 -8.58 11.93 1.55
CA PRO A 182 -9.48 10.91 1.01
C PRO A 182 -8.78 9.73 0.32
N ASP A 183 -7.57 9.95 -0.18
CA ASP A 183 -6.71 8.96 -0.82
C ASP A 183 -6.14 7.93 0.18
N ASN A 184 -6.04 8.31 1.46
CA ASN A 184 -5.51 7.48 2.55
C ASN A 184 -6.60 6.90 3.48
N ILE A 185 -7.88 7.11 3.15
CA ILE A 185 -9.02 6.54 3.89
C ILE A 185 -9.63 5.44 3.04
N TYR A 186 -9.61 4.20 3.51
CA TYR A 186 -10.23 3.06 2.84
C TYR A 186 -11.61 2.78 3.40
N LEU A 187 -12.59 2.62 2.51
CA LEU A 187 -13.93 2.16 2.85
C LEU A 187 -13.96 0.64 2.69
N ASN A 188 -14.03 -0.07 3.81
CA ASN A 188 -14.12 -1.52 3.84
C ASN A 188 -15.58 -1.96 3.79
N PRO A 189 -16.06 -2.65 2.73
CA PRO A 189 -17.44 -3.10 2.63
C PRO A 189 -17.80 -4.17 3.69
N ALA A 190 -16.82 -4.81 4.34
CA ALA A 190 -17.05 -5.79 5.40
C ALA A 190 -17.37 -5.15 6.76
N ILE A 191 -16.97 -3.90 7.00
CA ILE A 191 -17.37 -3.18 8.20
C ILE A 191 -18.79 -2.67 7.96
N LYS A 192 -19.77 -3.45 8.40
CA LYS A 192 -21.14 -2.95 8.53
C LYS A 192 -21.09 -1.77 9.48
N MET A 193 -21.20 -0.58 8.92
CA MET A 193 -21.47 0.61 9.69
C MET A 193 -22.87 0.43 10.26
N ASN A 194 -22.94 0.05 11.54
CA ASN A 194 -24.20 -0.06 12.25
C ASN A 194 -24.83 1.34 12.20
N SER A 195 -25.85 1.49 11.37
CA SER A 195 -26.75 2.64 11.45
C SER A 195 -27.39 2.59 12.83
N CYS A 196 -27.09 3.58 13.69
CA CYS A 196 -28.04 3.91 14.73
C CYS A 196 -29.31 4.40 14.01
N GLU A 197 -30.36 3.58 14.04
CA GLU A 197 -31.73 4.03 13.94
C GLU A 197 -32.13 4.78 15.22
#